data_AF-A0ABD6MAA9-F1
#
_entry.id   AF-A0ABD6MAA9-F1
#
_cell.length_a   1.000
_cell.length_b   1.000
_cell.length_c   1.000
_cell.angle_alpha   90.00
_cell.angle_beta   90.00
_cell.angle_gamma   90.00
#
_symmetry.space_group_name_H-M   'P 1'
#
loop_
_entity.id
_entity.type
_entity.pdbx_description
1 polymer ?
#
loop_
_entity_poly.entity_id
_entity_poly.type
_entity_poly.pdbx_seq_one_letter_code
_entity_poly.pdbx_strand_id
1 'polypeptide(L)' 'MPTVIHRTRSELEAQREQLLANVNMSYDELAARAATYSLSMDELDVWHTIEGLDYLLEGDC' A
#
# COMPACT_ATOMS: atom_id res chain seq x y z
N MET A 1 -20.46 -3.16 20.14
CA MET A 1 -20.39 -3.39 18.68
C MET A 1 -19.01 -2.94 18.22
N PRO A 2 -18.07 -3.84 17.89
CA PRO A 2 -16.87 -3.41 17.21
C PRO A 2 -17.26 -3.23 15.75
N THR A 3 -17.26 -2.00 15.26
CA THR A 3 -17.26 -1.74 13.81
C THR A 3 -15.93 -2.21 13.27
N VAL A 4 -15.80 -3.51 13.08
CA VAL A 4 -14.74 -4.09 12.27
C VAL A 4 -15.05 -3.56 10.88
N ILE A 5 -14.28 -2.58 10.42
CA ILE A 5 -14.33 -2.16 9.03
C ILE A 5 -13.78 -3.36 8.26
N HIS A 6 -14.67 -4.28 7.85
CA HIS A 6 -14.39 -5.23 6.78
C HIS A 6 -14.27 -4.38 5.52
N ARG A 7 -13.12 -3.71 5.34
CA ARG A 7 -12.72 -3.35 4.00
C ARG A 7 -12.60 -4.67 3.28
N THR A 8 -13.45 -4.85 2.28
CA THR A 8 -13.37 -6.03 1.43
C THR A 8 -12.00 -6.03 0.75
N ARG A 9 -11.45 -7.22 0.51
CA ARG A 9 -10.19 -7.40 -0.23
C ARG A 9 -10.09 -6.47 -1.46
N SER A 10 -11.18 -6.35 -2.22
CA SER A 10 -11.28 -5.49 -3.40
C SER A 10 -11.14 -3.99 -3.10
N GLU A 11 -11.58 -3.51 -1.93
CA GLU A 11 -11.38 -2.11 -1.52
C GLU A 11 -9.93 -1.82 -1.13
N LEU A 12 -9.24 -2.80 -0.54
CA LEU A 12 -7.81 -2.69 -0.22
C LEU A 12 -6.97 -2.70 -1.51
N GLU A 13 -7.30 -3.60 -2.45
CA GLU A 13 -6.68 -3.65 -3.78
C GLU A 13 -6.87 -2.33 -4.54
N ALA A 14 -8.09 -1.80 -4.57
CA ALA A 14 -8.38 -0.50 -5.21
C ALA A 14 -7.64 0.66 -4.53
N GLN A 15 -7.48 0.62 -3.20
CA GLN A 15 -6.74 1.64 -2.46
C GLN A 15 -5.24 1.59 -2.79
N ARG A 16 -4.67 0.38 -2.91
CA ARG A 16 -3.28 0.19 -3.35
C ARG A 16 -3.07 0.74 -4.77
N GLU A 17 -3.99 0.47 -5.70
CA GLU A 17 -3.90 1.03 -7.06
C GLU A 17 -3.95 2.57 -7.08
N GLN A 18 -4.82 3.18 -6.27
CA GLN A 18 -4.89 4.64 -6.15
C GLN A 18 -3.59 5.24 -5.59
N LEU A 19 -2.99 4.59 -4.59
CA LEU A 19 -1.73 5.02 -4.01
C LEU A 19 -0.59 4.96 -5.03
N LEU A 20 -0.51 3.88 -5.81
CA LEU A 20 0.46 3.75 -6.90
C LEU A 20 0.24 4.80 -8.00
N ALA A 21 -1.01 5.11 -8.33
CA ALA A 21 -1.34 6.17 -9.28
C ALA A 21 -0.90 7.57 -8.79
N ASN A 22 -1.00 7.84 -7.48
CA ASN A 22 -0.59 9.13 -6.91
C ASN A 22 0.92 9.36 -7.03
N VAL A 23 1.73 8.33 -6.84
CA VAL A 23 3.20 8.40 -6.98
C VAL A 23 3.67 8.21 -8.43
N ASN A 24 2.76 7.89 -9.36
CA ASN A 24 3.07 7.57 -10.76
C ASN A 24 4.15 6.49 -10.91
N MET A 25 4.18 5.52 -9.99
CA MET A 25 5.13 4.42 -10.00
C MET A 25 4.41 3.09 -9.95
N SER A 26 5.02 2.07 -10.55
CA SER A 26 4.60 0.69 -10.35
C SER A 26 5.01 0.21 -8.95
N TYR A 27 4.35 -0.84 -8.46
CA TYR A 27 4.69 -1.43 -7.16
C TYR A 27 6.15 -1.90 -7.10
N ASP A 28 6.62 -2.60 -8.14
CA ASP A 28 8.00 -3.07 -8.23
C ASP A 28 9.01 -1.91 -8.21
N GLU A 29 8.68 -0.81 -8.89
CA GLU A 29 9.54 0.38 -8.90
C GLU A 29 9.56 1.08 -7.53
N LEU A 30 8.40 1.21 -6.88
CA LEU A 30 8.29 1.76 -5.53
C LEU A 30 9.06 0.89 -4.52
N ALA A 31 8.92 -0.44 -4.60
CA ALA A 31 9.60 -1.41 -3.76
C ALA A 31 11.12 -1.38 -3.95
N ALA A 32 11.59 -1.33 -5.20
CA ALA A 32 13.01 -1.22 -5.52
C ALA A 32 13.61 0.06 -4.95
N ARG A 33 12.90 1.18 -5.07
CA ARG A 33 13.35 2.49 -4.55
C ARG A 33 13.29 2.56 -3.04
N ALA A 34 12.30 1.92 -2.40
CA ALA A 34 12.23 1.77 -0.95
C ALA A 34 13.46 1.00 -0.43
N ALA A 35 13.82 -0.11 -1.10
CA ALA A 35 14.99 -0.91 -0.75
C ALA A 35 16.33 -0.16 -0.90
N THR A 36 16.40 0.81 -1.82
CA THR A 36 17.60 1.64 -2.03
C THR A 36 17.55 3.00 -1.31
N TYR A 37 16.61 3.22 -0.39
CA TYR A 37 16.41 4.49 0.32
C TYR A 37 16.34 5.70 -0.63
N SER A 38 15.76 5.52 -1.82
CA SER A 38 15.70 6.53 -2.89
C SER A 38 14.34 7.21 -3.01
N LEU A 39 13.47 6.99 -2.02
CA LEU A 39 12.14 7.60 -1.91
C LEU A 39 12.21 8.89 -1.08
N SER A 40 11.39 9.85 -1.46
CA SER A 40 11.06 11.02 -0.66
C SER A 40 10.20 10.63 0.55
N MET A 41 10.07 11.55 1.53
CA MET A 41 9.22 11.33 2.71
C MET A 41 7.77 11.01 2.34
N ASP A 42 7.21 11.69 1.33
CA ASP A 42 5.82 11.46 0.90
C ASP A 42 5.66 10.08 0.24
N GLU A 43 6.64 9.67 -0.59
CA GLU A 43 6.63 8.35 -1.21
C GLU A 43 6.89 7.22 -0.19
N LEU A 44 7.67 7.47 0.85
CA LEU A 44 7.88 6.55 1.97
C LEU A 44 6.59 6.30 2.76
N ASP A 45 5.81 7.36 3.01
CA ASP A 45 4.50 7.24 3.67
C ASP A 45 3.53 6.39 2.84
N VAL A 46 3.52 6.61 1.52
CA VAL A 46 2.76 5.78 0.57
C VAL A 46 3.23 4.32 0.59
N TRP A 47 4.54 4.09 0.57
CA TRP A 47 5.13 2.74 0.63
C TRP A 47 4.70 2.00 1.90
N HIS A 48 4.85 2.61 3.07
CA HIS A 48 4.44 2.01 4.33
C HIS A 48 2.93 1.76 4.42
N THR A 49 2.13 2.63 3.79
CA THR A 49 0.68 2.41 3.68
C THR A 49 0.39 1.17 2.84
N ILE A 50 1.08 0.99 1.70
CA ILE A 50 0.93 -0.19 0.84
C ILE A 50 1.37 -1.46 1.58
N GLU A 51 2.48 -1.43 2.32
CA GLU A 51 2.92 -2.56 3.16
C GLU A 51 1.85 -2.95 4.21
N GLY A 52 1.22 -1.96 4.82
CA GLY A 52 0.11 -2.19 5.75
C GLY A 52 -1.12 -2.81 5.08
N LEU A 53 -1.44 -2.39 3.85
CA LEU A 53 -2.52 -2.98 3.06
C LEU A 53 -2.21 -4.43 2.68
N ASP A 54 -0.98 -4.72 2.23
CA ASP A 54 -0.54 -6.08 1.89
C ASP A 54 -0.59 -7.00 3.13
N TYR A 55 -0.16 -6.52 4.30
CA TYR A 55 -0.27 -7.29 5.55
C TYR A 55 -1.72 -7.62 5.91
N LEU A 56 -2.66 -6.68 5.72
CA LEU A 56 -4.09 -6.91 5.95
C LEU A 56 -4.67 -7.89 4.92
N LEU A 57 -4.21 -7.84 3.67
CA LEU A 57 -4.61 -8.76 2.61
C LEU A 57 -4.09 -10.18 2.84
N GLU A 58 -2.87 -10.33 3.38
CA GLU A 58 -2.24 -11.62 3.68
C GLU A 58 -2.83 -12.25 4.97
N GLY A 59 -3.19 -11.41 5.95
CA GLY A 59 -3.75 -11.85 7.24
C GLY A 59 -5.22 -12.29 7.22
N ASP A 60 -5.97 -12.03 6.15
CA ASP A 60 -7.39 -12.44 5.99
C ASP A 60 -7.54 -13.86 5.40
N CYS A 61 -6.47 -14.67 5.43
CA CYS A 61 -6.43 -16.06 4.93
C CYS A 61 -6.85 -17.11 5.97
#